data_AF-A0A967LNB3-F1
#
_entry.id   AF-A0A967LNB3-F1
#
_cell.length_a   1.000
_cell.length_b   1.000
_cell.length_c   1.000
_cell.angle_alpha   90.00
_cell.angle_beta   90.00
_cell.angle_gamma   90.00
#
_symmetry.space_group_name_H-M   'P 1'
#
loop_
_entity.id
_entity.type
_entity.pdbx_description
1 polymer ?
#
loop_
_entity_poly.entity_id
_entity_poly.type
_entity_poly.pdbx_seq_one_letter_code
_entity_poly.pdbx_strand_id
1 'polypeptide(L)' 'LDIVMPHMSGHEVLERLQESDLYDPSRPVLVLTSDGSRQVQRDAWAAGSKDFLTKPLSPSEVRMRVRNLIETRML' A
#
# COMPACT_ATOMS: atom_id res chain seq x y z
N LEU A 1 1.24 4.42 0.42
CA LEU A 1 -0.10 4.98 0.65
C LEU A 1 -0.40 4.89 2.13
N ASP A 2 -0.71 6.02 2.77
CA ASP A 2 -1.11 6.02 4.17
C ASP A 2 -2.59 5.61 4.28
N ILE A 3 -2.92 4.69 5.19
CA ILE A 3 -4.31 4.28 5.41
C ILE A 3 -5.09 5.34 6.18
N VAL A 4 -4.45 5.88 7.22
CA VAL A 4 -5.08 6.83 8.13
C VAL A 4 -4.72 8.22 7.65
N MET A 5 -5.64 8.84 6.91
CA MET A 5 -5.50 10.18 6.36
C MET A 5 -6.75 11.02 6.66
N PRO A 6 -6.61 12.35 6.81
CA PRO A 6 -7.77 13.22 6.95
C PRO A 6 -8.58 13.27 5.65
N HIS A 7 -9.90 13.44 5.77
CA HIS A 7 -10.90 13.58 4.69
C HIS A 7 -11.15 12.33 3.85
N MET A 8 -10.10 11.64 3.37
CA MET A 8 -10.21 10.43 2.55
C MET A 8 -9.16 9.43 3.01
N SER A 9 -9.60 8.22 3.32
CA SER A 9 -8.72 7.13 3.76
C SER A 9 -7.92 6.54 2.59
N GLY A 10 -6.82 5.85 2.91
CA GLY A 10 -6.05 5.13 1.90
C GLY A 10 -6.85 4.02 1.21
N HIS A 11 -7.83 3.42 1.90
CA HIS A 11 -8.74 2.44 1.28
C HIS A 11 -9.60 3.09 0.21
N GLU A 12 -10.21 4.23 0.51
CA GLU A 12 -11.00 4.99 -0.46
C GLU A 12 -10.17 5.50 -1.65
N VAL A 13 -8.88 5.80 -1.44
CA VAL A 13 -7.95 6.12 -2.53
C VAL A 13 -7.71 4.91 -3.43
N LEU A 14 -7.54 3.71 -2.86
CA LEU A 14 -7.38 2.48 -3.64
C LEU A 14 -8.63 2.16 -4.45
N GLU A 15 -9.80 2.25 -3.84
CA GLU A 15 -11.10 2.03 -4.51
C GLU A 15 -11.27 3.01 -5.69
N ARG A 16 -11.09 4.32 -5.45
CA ARG A 16 -11.18 5.33 -6.52
C ARG A 16 -10.14 5.15 -7.61
N LEU A 17 -8.93 4.71 -7.26
CA LEU A 17 -7.90 4.45 -8.25
C LEU A 17 -8.29 3.26 -9.13
N GLN A 18 -8.87 2.20 -8.55
CA GLN A 18 -9.37 1.02 -9.27
C GLN A 18 -10.52 1.35 -10.23
N GLU A 19 -11.38 2.28 -9.85
CA GLU A 19 -12.49 2.76 -10.69
C GLU A 19 -12.05 3.75 -11.79
N SER A 20 -10.81 4.25 -11.73
CA SER A 20 -10.30 5.23 -12.69
C SER A 20 -9.68 4.59 -13.91
N ASP A 21 -9.74 5.29 -15.06
CA ASP A 21 -9.03 4.89 -16.29
C ASP A 21 -7.49 4.87 -16.14
N LEU A 22 -6.96 5.41 -15.03
CA LEU A 22 -5.54 5.41 -14.69
C LEU A 22 -5.09 4.17 -13.91
N TYR A 23 -6.02 3.26 -13.61
CA TYR A 23 -5.72 2.03 -12.91
C TYR A 23 -4.77 1.15 -13.71
N ASP A 24 -3.69 0.73 -13.07
CA ASP A 24 -2.76 -0.25 -13.62
C ASP A 24 -2.50 -1.29 -12.53
N PRO A 25 -3.03 -2.53 -12.65
CA PRO A 25 -2.84 -3.57 -11.66
C PRO A 25 -1.37 -4.03 -11.53
N SER A 26 -0.51 -3.68 -12.49
CA SER A 26 0.93 -3.92 -12.41
C SER A 26 1.68 -2.88 -11.57
N ARG A 27 1.04 -1.77 -11.20
CA ARG A 27 1.64 -0.72 -10.38
C ARG A 27 1.61 -1.14 -8.91
N PRO A 28 2.77 -1.40 -8.26
CA PRO A 28 2.77 -1.85 -6.88
C PRO A 28 2.33 -0.71 -5.94
N VAL A 29 1.42 -1.02 -5.02
CA VAL A 29 1.07 -0.12 -3.92
C VAL A 29 1.61 -0.69 -2.61
N LEU A 30 2.50 0.08 -1.97
CA LEU A 30 2.97 -0.16 -0.60
C LEU A 30 2.10 0.63 0.37
N VAL A 31 1.42 -0.06 1.27
CA VAL A 31 0.58 0.54 2.31
C VAL A 31 1.40 0.86 3.56
N LEU A 32 1.11 2.01 4.17
CA LEU A 32 1.71 2.50 5.41
C LEU A 32 0.57 2.77 6.41
N THR A 33 0.72 2.37 7.67
CA THR A 33 -0.30 2.68 8.69
C THR A 33 0.29 2.68 10.10
N SER A 34 -0.37 3.38 11.03
CA SER A 34 -0.07 3.30 12.46
C SER A 34 -0.76 2.12 13.14
N ASP A 35 -1.81 1.56 12.52
CA ASP A 35 -2.55 0.40 13.01
C ASP A 35 -2.04 -0.89 12.35
N GLY A 36 -1.21 -1.63 13.08
CA GLY A 36 -0.67 -2.92 12.65
C GLY A 36 -1.61 -4.12 12.86
N SER A 37 -2.90 -3.90 13.13
CA SER A 37 -3.84 -5.00 13.35
C SER A 37 -3.97 -5.89 12.11
N ARG A 38 -4.23 -7.18 12.36
CA ARG A 38 -4.44 -8.15 11.27
C ARG A 38 -5.63 -7.80 10.39
N GLN A 39 -6.61 -7.06 10.91
CA GLN A 39 -7.78 -6.63 10.15
C GLN A 39 -7.36 -5.62 9.08
N VAL A 40 -6.65 -4.56 9.48
CA VAL A 40 -6.16 -3.54 8.55
C VAL A 40 -5.22 -4.13 7.49
N GLN A 41 -4.38 -5.10 7.86
CA GLN A 41 -3.57 -5.83 6.87
C GLN A 41 -4.40 -6.60 5.85
N ARG A 42 -5.46 -7.30 6.30
CA ARG A 42 -6.35 -8.04 5.39
C ARG A 42 -7.09 -7.09 4.44
N ASP A 43 -7.59 -5.98 4.96
CA ASP A 43 -8.33 -5.00 4.17
C ASP A 43 -7.43 -4.35 3.12
N ALA A 44 -6.20 -4.01 3.49
CA ALA A 44 -5.18 -3.51 2.56
C ALA A 44 -4.85 -4.52 1.44
N TRP A 45 -4.73 -5.82 1.76
CA TRP A 45 -4.49 -6.85 0.75
C TRP A 45 -5.69 -7.06 -0.17
N ALA A 46 -6.91 -7.07 0.38
CA ALA A 46 -8.14 -7.18 -0.39
C ALA A 46 -8.29 -6.00 -1.37
N ALA A 47 -7.86 -4.80 -0.97
CA ALA A 47 -7.84 -3.60 -1.80
C ALA A 47 -6.70 -3.59 -2.86
N GLY A 48 -5.93 -4.67 -3.00
CA GLY A 48 -4.92 -4.82 -4.05
C GLY A 48 -3.53 -4.28 -3.71
N SER A 49 -3.26 -3.97 -2.43
CA SER A 49 -1.88 -3.64 -2.02
C SER A 49 -0.94 -4.84 -2.19
N LYS A 50 0.31 -4.55 -2.56
CA LYS A 50 1.33 -5.58 -2.78
C LYS A 50 2.22 -5.79 -1.56
N ASP A 51 2.29 -4.81 -0.66
CA ASP A 51 3.01 -4.92 0.60
C ASP A 51 2.48 -3.88 1.62
N PHE A 52 2.88 -4.05 2.87
CA PHE A 52 2.40 -3.29 4.02
C PHE A 52 3.52 -2.99 5.01
N LEU A 53 3.48 -1.80 5.62
CA LEU A 53 4.39 -1.34 6.66
C LEU A 53 3.65 -0.67 7.83
N THR A 54 4.04 -1.05 9.04
CA THR A 54 3.56 -0.40 10.27
C THR A 54 4.52 0.71 10.69
N LYS A 55 3.98 1.87 11.07
CA LYS A 55 4.73 2.98 11.66
C LYS A 55 5.09 2.67 13.12
N PRO A 56 6.23 3.19 13.64
CA PRO A 56 7.19 4.08 12.98
C PRO A 56 8.07 3.36 11.95
N LEU A 57 8.33 4.02 10.82
CA LEU A 57 9.05 3.43 9.69
C LEU A 57 10.56 3.55 9.86
N SER A 58 11.28 2.46 9.62
CA SER A 58 12.73 2.51 9.44
C SER A 58 13.07 2.89 7.99
N PRO A 59 13.95 3.89 7.73
CA PRO A 59 14.39 4.21 6.39
C PRO A 59 15.05 3.04 5.65
N SER A 60 15.74 2.15 6.36
CA SER A 60 16.34 0.96 5.75
C SER A 60 15.27 -0.04 5.30
N GLU A 61 14.22 -0.23 6.10
CA GLU A 61 13.13 -1.14 5.78
C GLU A 61 12.31 -0.63 4.57
N VAL A 62 11.99 0.66 4.55
CA VAL A 62 11.29 1.28 3.42
C VAL A 62 12.09 1.09 2.12
N ARG A 63 13.40 1.36 2.13
CA ARG A 63 14.25 1.20 0.95
C ARG A 63 14.27 -0.24 0.44
N MET A 64 14.40 -1.20 1.35
CA MET A 64 14.38 -2.63 1.01
C MET A 64 13.04 -3.03 0.37
N ARG A 65 11.91 -2.65 0.97
CA ARG A 65 10.59 -3.02 0.46
C ARG A 65 10.28 -2.38 -0.89
N VAL A 66 10.62 -1.11 -1.05
CA VAL A 66 10.48 -0.42 -2.35
C VAL A 66 11.33 -1.09 -3.43
N ARG A 67 12.57 -1.47 -3.11
CA ARG A 67 13.43 -2.21 -4.05
C ARG A 67 12.77 -3.53 -4.46
N ASN A 68 12.34 -4.34 -3.50
CA ASN A 68 11.70 -5.63 -3.76
C ASN A 68 10.46 -5.46 -4.65
N LEU A 69 9.61 -4.47 -4.37
CA LEU A 69 8.40 -4.20 -5.17
C LEU A 69 8.71 -3.82 -6.62
N ILE A 70 9.81 -3.11 -6.86
CA ILE A 70 10.23 -2.73 -8.22
C ILE A 70 10.88 -3.91 -8.94
N GLU A 71 11.74 -4.67 -8.26
CA GLU A 71 12.44 -5.82 -8.83
C GLU A 71 11.49 -6.98 -9.17
N THR A 72 10.52 -7.28 -8.29
CA THR A 72 9.49 -8.32 -8.55
C THR A 72 8.59 -7.97 -9.74
N ARG A 73 8.52 -6.70 -10.18
CA ARG A 73 7.80 -6.31 -11.39
C ARG A 73 8.57 -6.63 -12.69
N MET A 74 9.90 -6.75 -12.62
CA MET A 74 10.75 -6.99 -13.79
C MET A 74 10.91 -8.48 -14.12
N LEU A 75 10.36 -9.37 -13.29
CA LEU A 75 10.35 -10.82 -13.45
C LEU A 75 8.98 -11.29 -13.95
#